data_AF-A0A9N9HDN5-F1
#
_entry.id   AF-A0A9N9HDN5-F1
#
_cell.length_a   1.000
_cell.length_b   1.000
_cell.length_c   1.000
_cell.angle_alpha   90.00
_cell.angle_beta   90.00
_cell.angle_gamma   90.00
#
_symmetry.space_group_name_H-M   'P 1'
#
loop_
_entity.id
_entity.type
_entity.pdbx_description
1 polymer ?
#
loop_
_entity_poly.entity_id
_entity_poly.type
_entity_poly.pdbx_seq_one_letter_code
_entity_poly.pdbx_strand_id
1 'polypeptide(L)'
;MVNAQEYVEKNFDKNASQIIAIDKNLEGDLDLSKYPNLTLVDIGHNPLLQSLKLAPLTKISDMSTYGTGITNFSFYGSTPDIHRCCLNSIGKTDKNNPLFAQVIRDTCRAGLKENSELQELAQLILSNQPYDFFKLKQEIIKLKPQELPNMSKKLSEQKKEEIAEHFIQEITYTFGTTRNDQVKEAAKAYINKLDNFEGIETQSANLFDDTIKNAFQTVTTNVYSKGQEYWVEFWGHYLCRRVYQEKLALKKENQDKITQLQTQIQQLQQQIQQLQM
;
A
#
# COMPACT_ATOMS: atom_id res chain seq x y z
N MET A 1 -26.03 34.39 15.95
CA MET A 1 -25.24 33.23 15.46
C MET A 1 -24.62 33.64 14.15
N VAL A 2 -23.44 33.14 13.84
CA VAL A 2 -22.71 33.50 12.62
C VAL A 2 -22.32 32.21 11.91
N ASN A 3 -22.61 32.08 10.62
CA ASN A 3 -22.15 30.94 9.84
C ASN A 3 -20.61 30.86 9.89
N ALA A 4 -20.08 29.71 10.28
CA ALA A 4 -18.64 29.53 10.50
C ALA A 4 -17.80 29.79 9.24
N GLN A 5 -18.23 29.24 8.10
CA GLN A 5 -17.51 29.39 6.84
C GLN A 5 -17.48 30.84 6.36
N GLU A 6 -18.65 31.52 6.37
CA GLU A 6 -18.76 32.92 5.97
C GLU A 6 -17.91 33.83 6.86
N TYR A 7 -17.91 33.57 8.18
CA TYR A 7 -17.05 34.30 9.11
C TYR A 7 -15.58 34.16 8.72
N VAL A 8 -15.11 32.94 8.48
CA VAL A 8 -13.70 32.71 8.17
C VAL A 8 -13.32 33.32 6.82
N GLU A 9 -14.13 33.15 5.78
CA GLU A 9 -13.84 33.71 4.46
C GLU A 9 -13.87 35.25 4.42
N LYS A 10 -14.65 35.89 5.32
CA LYS A 10 -14.70 37.34 5.44
C LYS A 10 -13.52 37.93 6.22
N ASN A 11 -12.97 37.20 7.19
CA ASN A 11 -12.03 37.74 8.18
C ASN A 11 -10.58 37.29 7.99
N PHE A 12 -10.33 36.25 7.18
CA PHE A 12 -8.98 35.70 7.00
C PHE A 12 -8.62 35.56 5.52
N ASP A 13 -7.41 36.00 5.17
CA ASP A 13 -6.85 35.82 3.82
C ASP A 13 -6.57 34.34 3.53
N LYS A 14 -6.61 33.93 2.25
CA LYS A 14 -6.33 32.54 1.86
C LYS A 14 -4.90 32.07 2.21
N ASN A 15 -3.96 32.99 2.41
CA ASN A 15 -2.60 32.69 2.83
C ASN A 15 -2.39 32.80 4.35
N ALA A 16 -3.45 32.99 5.13
CA ALA A 16 -3.35 33.10 6.57
C ALA A 16 -2.58 31.91 7.18
N SER A 17 -1.61 32.23 8.03
CA SER A 17 -0.89 31.23 8.82
C SER A 17 -1.61 30.88 10.11
N GLN A 18 -2.56 31.71 10.55
CA GLN A 18 -3.28 31.53 11.79
C GLN A 18 -4.76 31.91 11.63
N ILE A 19 -5.64 31.10 12.19
CA ILE A 19 -7.07 31.42 12.33
C ILE A 19 -7.42 31.33 13.81
N ILE A 20 -7.84 32.46 14.39
CA ILE A 20 -8.25 32.57 15.79
C ILE A 20 -9.66 33.16 15.81
N ALA A 21 -10.65 32.30 16.06
CA ALA A 21 -12.08 32.62 16.03
C ALA A 21 -12.78 32.16 17.32
N ILE A 22 -12.21 32.53 18.47
CA ILE A 22 -12.75 32.20 19.80
C ILE A 22 -13.96 33.08 20.13
N ASP A 23 -14.98 32.50 20.78
CA ASP A 23 -16.15 33.23 21.31
C ASP A 23 -16.89 34.05 20.22
N LYS A 24 -16.95 33.51 18.99
CA LYS A 24 -17.60 34.19 17.84
C LYS A 24 -19.04 33.74 17.62
N ASN A 25 -19.53 32.81 18.43
CA ASN A 25 -20.85 32.21 18.28
C ASN A 25 -21.03 31.61 16.87
N LEU A 26 -19.98 30.90 16.40
CA LEU A 26 -19.97 30.23 15.10
C LEU A 26 -20.89 29.02 15.12
N GLU A 27 -21.60 28.80 14.02
CA GLU A 27 -22.46 27.64 13.81
C GLU A 27 -22.19 26.92 12.49
N GLY A 28 -22.59 25.65 12.44
CA GLY A 28 -22.54 24.82 11.24
C GLY A 28 -21.19 24.13 11.03
N ASP A 29 -20.83 23.97 9.77
CA ASP A 29 -19.62 23.27 9.33
C ASP A 29 -18.53 24.25 8.92
N LEU A 30 -17.27 23.92 9.20
CA LEU A 30 -16.12 24.74 8.82
C LEU A 30 -15.12 23.95 7.98
N ASP A 31 -14.86 24.42 6.75
CA ASP A 31 -13.86 23.85 5.84
C ASP A 31 -12.67 24.81 5.66
N LEU A 32 -11.55 24.45 6.28
CA LEU A 32 -10.28 25.18 6.21
C LEU A 32 -9.34 24.63 5.13
N SER A 33 -9.79 23.72 4.25
CA SER A 33 -8.94 23.14 3.21
C SER A 33 -8.38 24.17 2.21
N LYS A 34 -8.99 25.35 2.13
CA LYS A 34 -8.53 26.47 1.28
C LYS A 34 -7.39 27.32 1.90
N TYR A 35 -6.92 26.97 3.10
CA TYR A 35 -5.88 27.74 3.83
C TYR A 35 -4.62 26.87 4.03
N PRO A 36 -3.78 26.71 3.00
CA PRO A 36 -2.69 25.73 2.99
C PRO A 36 -1.54 26.09 3.94
N ASN A 37 -1.44 27.34 4.39
CA ASN A 37 -0.33 27.84 5.21
C ASN A 37 -0.61 27.80 6.72
N LEU A 38 -1.75 27.25 7.15
CA LEU A 38 -2.13 27.24 8.55
C LEU A 38 -1.12 26.47 9.40
N THR A 39 -0.63 27.16 10.44
CA THR A 39 0.18 26.60 11.52
C THR A 39 -0.58 26.59 12.84
N LEU A 40 -1.57 27.48 13.00
CA LEU A 40 -2.38 27.59 14.21
C LEU A 40 -3.88 27.72 13.87
N VAL A 41 -4.71 26.93 14.54
CA VAL A 41 -6.17 27.03 14.47
C VAL A 41 -6.75 27.05 15.87
N ASP A 42 -7.38 28.14 16.27
CA ASP A 42 -8.10 28.25 17.55
C ASP A 42 -9.54 28.71 17.31
N ILE A 43 -10.48 27.78 17.43
CA ILE A 43 -11.91 27.99 17.20
C ILE A 43 -12.71 27.72 18.48
N GLY A 44 -12.09 27.94 19.63
CA GLY A 44 -12.67 27.64 20.94
C GLY A 44 -13.97 28.38 21.26
N HIS A 45 -14.77 27.84 22.18
CA HIS A 45 -16.04 28.40 22.65
C HIS A 45 -17.05 28.73 21.54
N ASN A 46 -17.23 27.82 20.58
CA ASN A 46 -18.28 27.92 19.56
C ASN A 46 -19.18 26.67 19.61
N PRO A 47 -20.11 26.57 20.59
CA PRO A 47 -20.82 25.32 20.89
C PRO A 47 -21.73 24.82 19.76
N LEU A 48 -22.06 25.68 18.79
CA LEU A 48 -22.89 25.35 17.64
C LEU A 48 -22.08 24.93 16.40
N LEU A 49 -20.76 24.96 16.49
CA LEU A 49 -19.86 24.50 15.44
C LEU A 49 -19.77 22.97 15.48
N GLN A 50 -20.23 22.30 14.42
CA GLN A 50 -20.47 20.85 14.42
C GLN A 50 -19.37 20.03 13.74
N SER A 51 -18.68 20.61 12.76
CA SER A 51 -17.59 19.91 12.07
C SER A 51 -16.45 20.84 11.68
N LEU A 52 -15.27 20.23 11.53
CA LEU A 52 -14.06 20.87 11.02
C LEU A 52 -13.44 19.95 9.96
N LYS A 53 -13.14 20.53 8.79
CA LYS A 53 -12.39 19.88 7.73
C LYS A 53 -11.11 20.65 7.45
N LEU A 54 -10.02 19.91 7.31
CA LEU A 54 -8.69 20.44 7.04
C LEU A 54 -8.19 19.90 5.70
N ALA A 55 -7.28 20.64 5.06
CA ALA A 55 -6.54 20.08 3.93
C ALA A 55 -5.63 18.93 4.43
N PRO A 56 -5.36 17.93 3.58
CA PRO A 56 -4.28 16.98 3.84
C PRO A 56 -2.96 17.73 4.06
N LEU A 57 -2.18 17.31 5.07
CA LEU A 57 -0.80 17.80 5.28
C LEU A 57 -0.70 19.29 5.62
N THR A 58 -1.65 19.81 6.40
CA THR A 58 -1.51 21.16 6.96
C THR A 58 -0.38 21.19 7.99
N LYS A 59 0.43 22.26 7.97
CA LYS A 59 1.56 22.47 8.90
C LYS A 59 1.11 22.88 10.30
N ILE A 60 -0.08 22.44 10.71
CA ILE A 60 -0.70 22.86 11.96
C ILE A 60 0.09 22.24 13.11
N SER A 61 0.76 23.10 13.89
CA SER A 61 1.45 22.74 15.11
C SER A 61 0.55 22.92 16.34
N ASP A 62 -0.45 23.77 16.25
CA ASP A 62 -1.29 24.21 17.37
C ASP A 62 -2.77 24.21 16.98
N MET A 63 -3.58 23.44 17.69
CA MET A 63 -5.02 23.36 17.42
C MET A 63 -5.87 23.44 18.69
N SER A 64 -6.95 24.20 18.65
CA SER A 64 -7.86 24.36 19.77
C SER A 64 -9.30 24.35 19.29
N THR A 65 -10.07 23.38 19.79
CA THR A 65 -11.49 23.15 19.48
C THR A 65 -12.32 22.99 20.76
N TYR A 66 -11.83 23.49 21.91
CA TYR A 66 -12.55 23.41 23.19
C TYR A 66 -13.84 24.24 23.14
N GLY A 67 -14.86 23.87 23.90
CA GLY A 67 -16.17 24.51 23.88
C GLY A 67 -16.90 24.49 22.53
N THR A 68 -16.57 23.58 21.61
CA THR A 68 -17.28 23.43 20.32
C THR A 68 -18.38 22.36 20.38
N GLY A 69 -19.16 22.18 19.32
CA GLY A 69 -20.07 21.05 19.13
C GLY A 69 -19.45 19.87 18.37
N ILE A 70 -18.15 19.93 18.05
CA ILE A 70 -17.45 18.94 17.22
C ILE A 70 -17.32 17.63 17.98
N THR A 71 -17.83 16.55 17.37
CA THR A 71 -17.78 15.18 17.92
C THR A 71 -16.87 14.26 17.10
N ASN A 72 -16.58 14.60 15.84
CA ASN A 72 -15.70 13.84 14.96
C ASN A 72 -14.33 14.51 14.86
N PHE A 73 -13.29 13.83 15.35
CA PHE A 73 -11.90 14.31 15.39
C PHE A 73 -10.99 13.65 14.35
N SER A 74 -11.56 13.03 13.30
CA SER A 74 -10.78 12.35 12.25
C SER A 74 -9.80 13.27 11.51
N PHE A 75 -10.05 14.58 11.47
CA PHE A 75 -9.16 15.56 10.87
C PHE A 75 -7.76 15.62 11.51
N TYR A 76 -7.60 15.14 12.76
CA TYR A 76 -6.27 15.02 13.40
C TYR A 76 -5.35 14.03 12.68
N GLY A 77 -5.92 13.05 11.96
CA GLY A 77 -5.15 12.12 11.12
C GLY A 77 -4.42 12.82 9.96
N SER A 78 -4.89 13.98 9.53
CA SER A 78 -4.30 14.78 8.45
C SER A 78 -3.26 15.79 8.94
N THR A 79 -2.96 15.83 10.24
CA THR A 79 -2.10 16.81 10.91
C THR A 79 -1.00 16.13 11.74
N PRO A 80 0.02 15.54 11.10
CA PRO A 80 1.03 14.74 11.78
C PRO A 80 1.96 15.52 12.73
N ASP A 81 1.95 16.85 12.60
CA ASP A 81 2.86 17.79 13.28
C ASP A 81 2.21 18.55 14.46
N ILE A 82 0.96 18.23 14.84
CA ILE A 82 0.30 18.89 15.97
C ILE A 82 1.09 18.63 17.26
N HIS A 83 1.59 19.69 17.88
CA HIS A 83 2.34 19.68 19.13
C HIS A 83 1.48 20.01 20.35
N ARG A 84 0.52 20.91 20.19
CA ARG A 84 -0.44 21.28 21.25
C ARG A 84 -1.86 21.15 20.72
N CYS A 85 -2.72 20.51 21.51
CA CYS A 85 -4.14 20.42 21.20
C CYS A 85 -4.99 20.74 22.43
N CYS A 86 -6.06 21.52 22.24
CA CYS A 86 -7.06 21.80 23.26
C CYS A 86 -8.40 21.24 22.79
N LEU A 87 -8.82 20.09 23.33
CA LEU A 87 -10.13 19.51 23.01
C LEU A 87 -11.21 19.93 24.01
N ASN A 88 -12.46 19.69 23.63
CA ASN A 88 -13.58 19.73 24.54
C ASN A 88 -13.33 18.84 25.75
N SER A 89 -13.69 19.33 26.93
CA SER A 89 -13.50 18.76 28.25
C SER A 89 -13.66 17.23 28.33
N ILE A 90 -12.59 16.48 28.11
CA ILE A 90 -12.45 15.12 28.64
C ILE A 90 -11.88 15.30 30.06
N GLY A 91 -12.74 15.74 30.98
CA GLY A 91 -12.35 16.02 32.37
C GLY A 91 -11.55 17.32 32.56
N LYS A 92 -11.65 17.89 33.76
CA LYS A 92 -11.01 19.16 34.17
C LYS A 92 -9.49 19.04 34.33
N THR A 93 -8.77 18.66 33.28
CA THR A 93 -7.30 18.54 33.30
C THR A 93 -6.67 19.40 32.23
N ASP A 94 -5.52 19.98 32.57
CA ASP A 94 -4.81 21.08 31.90
C ASP A 94 -5.04 21.22 30.39
N LYS A 95 -5.50 22.41 30.00
CA LYS A 95 -5.80 22.80 28.60
C LYS A 95 -4.59 22.75 27.66
N ASN A 96 -3.38 22.56 28.17
CA ASN A 96 -2.12 22.53 27.41
C ASN A 96 -1.32 21.26 27.69
N ASN A 97 -1.94 20.08 27.60
CA ASN A 97 -1.24 18.83 27.91
C ASN A 97 -0.53 18.24 26.67
N PRO A 98 0.81 18.35 26.55
CA PRO A 98 1.57 17.75 25.44
C PRO A 98 1.45 16.22 25.38
N LEU A 99 1.17 15.55 26.51
CA LEU A 99 0.91 14.10 26.53
C LEU A 99 -0.39 13.76 25.81
N PHE A 100 -1.40 14.63 25.85
CA PHE A 100 -2.67 14.38 25.19
C PHE A 100 -2.54 14.56 23.67
N ALA A 101 -1.82 15.58 23.22
CA ALA A 101 -1.42 15.73 21.82
C ALA A 101 -0.56 14.53 21.35
N GLN A 102 0.29 14.01 22.23
CA GLN A 102 1.07 12.80 21.95
C GLN A 102 0.19 11.57 21.81
N VAL A 103 -0.78 11.34 22.70
CA VAL A 103 -1.73 10.22 22.60
C VAL A 103 -2.57 10.32 21.32
N ILE A 104 -3.03 11.51 20.93
CA ILE A 104 -3.74 11.69 19.65
C ILE A 104 -2.82 11.40 18.47
N ARG A 105 -1.58 11.92 18.46
CA ARG A 105 -0.60 11.59 17.42
C ARG A 105 -0.32 10.11 17.36
N ASP A 106 -0.12 9.45 18.50
CA ASP A 106 0.21 8.03 18.58
C ASP A 106 -0.98 7.17 18.17
N THR A 107 -2.21 7.57 18.52
CA THR A 107 -3.46 6.89 18.10
C THR A 107 -3.71 7.11 16.60
N CYS A 108 -3.51 8.31 16.08
CA CYS A 108 -3.62 8.58 14.64
C CYS A 108 -2.50 7.92 13.85
N ARG A 109 -1.26 7.86 14.38
CA ARG A 109 -0.12 7.17 13.76
C ARG A 109 -0.24 5.66 13.83
N ALA A 110 -0.71 5.11 14.96
CA ALA A 110 -1.08 3.70 15.08
C ALA A 110 -2.20 3.40 14.09
N GLY A 111 -3.24 4.23 14.02
CA GLY A 111 -4.30 4.12 13.01
C GLY A 111 -3.85 4.37 11.57
N LEU A 112 -2.72 5.05 11.32
CA LEU A 112 -2.10 5.26 9.99
C LEU A 112 -1.19 4.10 9.57
N LYS A 113 -0.42 3.51 10.51
CA LYS A 113 0.39 2.29 10.29
C LYS A 113 -0.47 1.03 10.22
N GLU A 114 -1.43 0.89 11.14
CA GLU A 114 -2.50 -0.08 11.00
C GLU A 114 -3.30 0.21 9.73
N ASN A 115 -3.48 1.47 9.30
CA ASN A 115 -4.09 1.72 7.98
C ASN A 115 -3.29 1.15 6.84
N SER A 116 -1.96 1.24 6.80
CA SER A 116 -1.20 0.67 5.66
C SER A 116 -1.33 -0.85 5.61
N GLU A 117 -1.20 -1.53 6.76
CA GLU A 117 -1.32 -3.00 6.82
C GLU A 117 -2.77 -3.45 6.62
N LEU A 118 -3.75 -2.73 7.19
CA LEU A 118 -5.19 -2.97 6.97
C LEU A 118 -5.65 -2.55 5.58
N GLN A 119 -4.99 -1.60 4.90
CA GLN A 119 -5.26 -1.24 3.50
C GLN A 119 -4.76 -2.33 2.57
N GLU A 120 -3.56 -2.88 2.79
CA GLU A 120 -3.08 -4.07 2.08
C GLU A 120 -4.04 -5.25 2.29
N LEU A 121 -4.45 -5.48 3.54
CA LEU A 121 -5.44 -6.50 3.90
C LEU A 121 -6.81 -6.24 3.24
N ALA A 122 -7.26 -4.98 3.20
CA ALA A 122 -8.52 -4.58 2.56
C ALA A 122 -8.47 -4.73 1.05
N GLN A 123 -7.34 -4.44 0.40
CA GLN A 123 -7.18 -4.69 -1.03
C GLN A 123 -7.31 -6.18 -1.35
N LEU A 124 -6.74 -7.04 -0.49
CA LEU A 124 -6.85 -8.50 -0.60
C LEU A 124 -8.27 -9.02 -0.36
N ILE A 125 -8.97 -8.52 0.67
CA ILE A 125 -10.28 -9.05 1.09
C ILE A 125 -11.45 -8.41 0.33
N LEU A 126 -11.40 -7.10 0.10
CA LEU A 126 -12.52 -6.33 -0.46
C LEU A 126 -12.47 -6.18 -1.99
N SER A 127 -11.54 -6.83 -2.69
CA SER A 127 -11.49 -6.95 -4.17
C SER A 127 -11.69 -5.60 -4.92
N ASN A 128 -10.73 -4.69 -4.81
CA ASN A 128 -10.71 -3.36 -5.47
C ASN A 128 -11.79 -2.37 -5.02
N GLN A 129 -12.40 -2.56 -3.84
CA GLN A 129 -13.26 -1.53 -3.25
C GLN A 129 -12.47 -0.50 -2.43
N PRO A 130 -12.98 0.75 -2.29
CA PRO A 130 -12.38 1.75 -1.42
C PRO A 130 -12.24 1.22 0.01
N TYR A 131 -11.15 1.59 0.68
CA TYR A 131 -10.90 1.19 2.07
C TYR A 131 -12.04 1.66 2.98
N ASP A 132 -12.67 0.70 3.65
CA ASP A 132 -13.71 0.94 4.67
C ASP A 132 -13.43 0.01 5.85
N PHE A 133 -13.03 0.61 6.98
CA PHE A 133 -12.67 -0.14 8.18
C PHE A 133 -13.84 -0.93 8.77
N PHE A 134 -15.07 -0.41 8.72
CA PHE A 134 -16.24 -1.11 9.24
C PHE A 134 -16.57 -2.32 8.36
N LYS A 135 -16.51 -2.15 7.04
CA LYS A 135 -16.70 -3.25 6.10
C LYS A 135 -15.60 -4.30 6.24
N LEU A 136 -14.35 -3.88 6.35
CA LEU A 136 -13.21 -4.77 6.60
C LEU A 136 -13.38 -5.55 7.90
N LYS A 137 -13.78 -4.89 9.00
CA LYS A 137 -14.06 -5.54 10.28
C LYS A 137 -15.16 -6.60 10.17
N GLN A 138 -16.24 -6.29 9.44
CA GLN A 138 -17.34 -7.24 9.20
C GLN A 138 -16.88 -8.44 8.37
N GLU A 139 -16.06 -8.23 7.33
CA GLU A 139 -15.52 -9.32 6.52
C GLU A 139 -14.47 -10.15 7.27
N ILE A 140 -13.60 -9.53 8.08
CA ILE A 140 -12.65 -10.23 8.96
C ILE A 140 -13.36 -11.15 9.96
N ILE A 141 -14.52 -10.73 10.48
CA ILE A 141 -15.34 -11.57 11.37
C ILE A 141 -15.93 -12.78 10.63
N LYS A 142 -16.23 -12.63 9.33
CA LYS A 142 -16.79 -13.71 8.49
C LYS A 142 -15.73 -14.65 7.92
N LEU A 143 -14.50 -14.17 7.72
CA LEU A 143 -13.42 -14.94 7.15
C LEU A 143 -13.01 -16.08 8.07
N LYS A 144 -13.21 -17.31 7.60
CA LYS A 144 -12.50 -18.45 8.18
C LYS A 144 -11.02 -18.33 7.79
N PRO A 145 -10.06 -18.59 8.69
CA PRO A 145 -8.62 -18.53 8.38
C PRO A 145 -8.19 -19.32 7.14
N GLN A 146 -9.02 -20.28 6.71
CA GLN A 146 -8.82 -21.18 5.57
C GLN A 146 -9.31 -20.61 4.22
N GLU A 147 -9.99 -19.46 4.21
CA GLU A 147 -10.63 -18.86 3.01
C GLU A 147 -9.86 -17.65 2.43
N LEU A 148 -8.59 -17.44 2.82
CA LEU A 148 -7.76 -16.37 2.27
C LEU A 148 -7.57 -16.53 0.74
N PRO A 149 -7.55 -15.41 -0.01
CA PRO A 149 -7.45 -15.45 -1.47
C PRO A 149 -6.16 -16.15 -1.90
N ASN A 150 -6.29 -16.99 -2.93
CA ASN A 150 -5.18 -17.67 -3.56
C ASN A 150 -4.27 -16.62 -4.22
N MET A 151 -3.16 -16.26 -3.56
CA MET A 151 -2.23 -15.25 -4.07
C MET A 151 -1.69 -15.67 -5.44
N SER A 152 -1.43 -14.66 -6.30
CA SER A 152 -0.99 -14.89 -7.68
C SER A 152 0.18 -15.86 -7.75
N LYS A 153 0.01 -16.92 -8.54
CA LYS A 153 1.07 -17.91 -8.84
C LYS A 153 2.03 -17.43 -9.95
N LYS A 154 1.84 -16.20 -10.44
CA LYS A 154 2.55 -15.66 -11.61
C LYS A 154 3.69 -14.72 -11.20
N LEU A 155 4.79 -14.78 -11.94
CA LEU A 155 5.92 -13.89 -11.78
C LEU A 155 5.56 -12.45 -12.18
N SER A 156 6.13 -11.47 -11.51
CA SER A 156 6.02 -10.05 -11.91
C SER A 156 6.80 -9.79 -13.20
N GLU A 157 6.39 -8.80 -13.99
CA GLU A 157 7.11 -8.42 -15.23
C GLU A 157 8.57 -8.05 -14.95
N GLN A 158 8.85 -7.38 -13.83
CA GLN A 158 10.21 -7.09 -13.39
C GLN A 158 11.02 -8.37 -13.19
N LYS A 159 10.45 -9.38 -12.51
CA LYS A 159 11.15 -10.64 -12.27
C LYS A 159 11.40 -11.40 -13.57
N LYS A 160 10.47 -11.34 -14.53
CA LYS A 160 10.65 -11.91 -15.88
C LYS A 160 11.79 -11.22 -16.64
N GLU A 161 11.88 -9.89 -16.53
CA GLU A 161 12.97 -9.09 -17.08
C GLU A 161 14.33 -9.52 -16.50
N GLU A 162 14.42 -9.65 -15.18
CA GLU A 162 15.64 -10.09 -14.47
C GLU A 162 16.09 -11.48 -14.93
N ILE A 163 15.16 -12.44 -15.04
CA ILE A 163 15.47 -13.80 -15.52
C ILE A 163 15.96 -13.77 -16.96
N ALA A 164 15.29 -13.02 -17.85
CA ALA A 164 15.68 -12.90 -19.25
C ALA A 164 17.08 -12.26 -19.38
N GLU A 165 17.37 -11.22 -18.61
CA GLU A 165 18.66 -10.53 -18.62
C GLU A 165 19.80 -11.45 -18.15
N HIS A 166 19.62 -12.12 -17.02
CA HIS A 166 20.59 -13.08 -16.49
C HIS A 166 20.86 -14.21 -17.51
N PHE A 167 19.80 -14.72 -18.11
CA PHE A 167 19.90 -15.77 -19.10
C PHE A 167 20.70 -15.36 -20.35
N ILE A 168 20.51 -14.12 -20.83
CA ILE A 168 21.32 -13.58 -21.93
C ILE A 168 22.78 -13.41 -21.53
N GLN A 169 23.05 -12.96 -20.30
CA GLN A 169 24.42 -12.85 -19.79
C GLN A 169 25.12 -14.21 -19.79
N GLU A 170 24.46 -15.27 -19.32
CA GLU A 170 24.99 -16.63 -19.31
C GLU A 170 25.29 -17.15 -20.72
N ILE A 171 24.39 -16.93 -21.68
CA ILE A 171 24.61 -17.29 -23.08
C ILE A 171 25.79 -16.50 -23.66
N THR A 172 25.81 -15.18 -23.46
CA THR A 172 26.85 -14.27 -23.96
C THR A 172 28.22 -14.66 -23.41
N TYR A 173 28.29 -14.95 -22.11
CA TYR A 173 29.50 -15.40 -21.44
C TYR A 173 29.96 -16.76 -21.97
N THR A 174 29.06 -17.74 -22.04
CA THR A 174 29.38 -19.12 -22.45
C THR A 174 29.93 -19.17 -23.89
N PHE A 175 29.42 -18.32 -24.78
CA PHE A 175 29.77 -18.34 -26.19
C PHE A 175 30.73 -17.20 -26.62
N GLY A 176 31.08 -16.28 -25.72
CA GLY A 176 31.95 -15.14 -26.04
C GLY A 176 31.37 -14.22 -27.12
N THR A 177 30.04 -14.15 -27.24
CA THR A 177 29.35 -13.39 -28.29
C THR A 177 29.00 -11.98 -27.85
N THR A 178 28.56 -11.14 -28.78
CA THR A 178 27.87 -9.89 -28.46
C THR A 178 26.42 -10.14 -28.08
N ARG A 179 25.93 -9.39 -27.09
CA ARG A 179 24.53 -9.39 -26.66
C ARG A 179 23.56 -9.27 -27.85
N ASN A 180 22.50 -10.08 -27.84
CA ASN A 180 21.45 -10.05 -28.86
C ASN A 180 20.07 -9.82 -28.22
N ASP A 181 19.47 -8.66 -28.54
CA ASP A 181 18.17 -8.27 -27.98
C ASP A 181 17.00 -9.12 -28.51
N GLN A 182 17.12 -9.74 -29.69
CA GLN A 182 16.09 -10.66 -30.19
C GLN A 182 15.97 -11.93 -29.32
N VAL A 183 17.10 -12.42 -28.78
CA VAL A 183 17.06 -13.56 -27.85
C VAL A 183 16.50 -13.15 -26.50
N LYS A 184 16.75 -11.92 -26.07
CA LYS A 184 16.15 -11.40 -24.83
C LYS A 184 14.63 -11.40 -24.94
N GLU A 185 14.10 -10.89 -26.05
CA GLU A 185 12.65 -10.88 -26.29
C GLU A 185 12.07 -12.29 -26.47
N ALA A 186 12.79 -13.20 -27.15
CA ALA A 186 12.39 -14.60 -27.24
C ALA A 186 12.38 -15.30 -25.87
N ALA A 187 13.37 -15.02 -25.01
CA ALA A 187 13.43 -15.53 -23.65
C ALA A 187 12.26 -15.02 -22.81
N LYS A 188 11.91 -13.74 -22.89
CA LYS A 188 10.72 -13.18 -22.22
C LYS A 188 9.43 -13.83 -22.71
N ALA A 189 9.27 -13.99 -24.02
CA ALA A 189 8.11 -14.67 -24.59
C ALA A 189 7.99 -16.12 -24.07
N TYR A 190 9.12 -16.81 -23.92
CA TYR A 190 9.15 -18.15 -23.36
C TYR A 190 8.85 -18.18 -21.85
N ILE A 191 9.45 -17.28 -21.06
CA ILE A 191 9.14 -17.12 -19.63
C ILE A 191 7.64 -16.87 -19.44
N ASN A 192 7.01 -16.03 -20.27
CA ASN A 192 5.57 -15.78 -20.23
C ASN A 192 4.74 -17.04 -20.48
N LYS A 193 5.17 -17.93 -21.38
CA LYS A 193 4.50 -19.22 -21.58
C LYS A 193 4.68 -20.13 -20.36
N LEU A 194 5.90 -20.24 -19.84
CA LEU A 194 6.22 -21.04 -18.65
C LEU A 194 5.50 -20.56 -17.38
N ASP A 195 5.33 -19.25 -17.24
CA ASP A 195 4.63 -18.64 -16.12
C ASP A 195 3.16 -19.07 -16.07
N ASN A 196 2.55 -19.27 -17.24
CA ASN A 196 1.18 -19.76 -17.39
C ASN A 196 1.05 -21.30 -17.33
N PHE A 197 2.15 -22.04 -17.37
CA PHE A 197 2.12 -23.50 -17.35
C PHE A 197 2.09 -24.03 -15.90
N GLU A 198 1.05 -24.79 -15.55
CA GLU A 198 0.99 -25.56 -14.32
C GLU A 198 1.70 -26.90 -14.55
N GLY A 199 2.69 -27.24 -13.71
CA GLY A 199 3.44 -28.51 -13.84
C GLY A 199 4.75 -28.43 -14.64
N ILE A 200 5.40 -27.26 -14.72
CA ILE A 200 6.74 -27.08 -15.30
C ILE A 200 7.81 -28.07 -14.75
N GLU A 201 7.52 -28.70 -13.61
CA GLU A 201 8.33 -29.72 -12.94
C GLU A 201 8.49 -31.03 -13.73
N THR A 202 7.54 -31.35 -14.63
CA THR A 202 7.42 -32.70 -15.20
C THR A 202 7.60 -32.78 -16.72
N GLN A 203 7.56 -31.67 -17.45
CA GLN A 203 7.63 -31.66 -18.92
C GLN A 203 8.48 -30.49 -19.43
N SER A 204 9.76 -30.74 -19.68
CA SER A 204 10.71 -29.67 -20.00
C SER A 204 11.24 -29.65 -21.43
N ALA A 205 10.97 -30.67 -22.25
CA ALA A 205 11.51 -30.76 -23.61
C ALA A 205 10.55 -30.28 -24.73
N ASN A 206 9.22 -30.46 -24.59
CA ASN A 206 8.28 -30.27 -25.71
C ASN A 206 7.66 -28.86 -25.83
N LEU A 207 8.13 -27.88 -25.06
CA LEU A 207 7.52 -26.54 -24.99
C LEU A 207 8.19 -25.50 -25.91
N PHE A 208 9.28 -25.86 -26.58
CA PHE A 208 9.94 -25.00 -27.57
C PHE A 208 9.20 -25.09 -28.90
N ASP A 209 8.41 -24.07 -29.22
CA ASP A 209 7.93 -23.93 -30.60
C ASP A 209 9.08 -23.55 -31.55
N ASP A 210 8.85 -23.73 -32.84
CA ASP A 210 9.86 -23.49 -33.87
C ASP A 210 10.34 -22.03 -33.89
N THR A 211 9.52 -21.06 -33.47
CA THR A 211 9.91 -19.64 -33.45
C THR A 211 10.95 -19.38 -32.37
N ILE A 212 10.70 -19.89 -31.16
CA ILE A 212 11.62 -19.76 -30.03
C ILE A 212 12.88 -20.60 -30.30
N LYS A 213 12.71 -21.82 -30.81
CA LYS A 213 13.83 -22.69 -31.22
C LYS A 213 14.73 -21.99 -32.24
N ASN A 214 14.17 -21.37 -33.27
CA ASN A 214 14.94 -20.65 -34.30
C ASN A 214 15.66 -19.41 -33.75
N ALA A 215 15.04 -18.64 -32.85
CA ALA A 215 15.70 -17.50 -32.21
C ALA A 215 16.91 -17.93 -31.35
N PHE A 216 16.75 -19.02 -30.60
CA PHE A 216 17.84 -19.63 -29.83
C PHE A 216 18.93 -20.26 -30.69
N GLN A 217 18.54 -20.94 -31.77
CA GLN A 217 19.45 -21.48 -32.75
C GLN A 217 20.26 -20.36 -33.40
N THR A 218 19.66 -19.24 -33.80
CA THR A 218 20.35 -18.15 -34.50
C THR A 218 21.55 -17.57 -33.70
N VAL A 219 21.43 -17.48 -32.38
CA VAL A 219 22.54 -17.01 -31.53
C VAL A 219 23.58 -18.09 -31.21
N THR A 220 23.18 -19.36 -31.18
CA THR A 220 24.11 -20.49 -30.95
C THR A 220 24.80 -20.96 -32.24
N THR A 221 24.18 -20.77 -33.41
CA THR A 221 24.70 -21.20 -34.73
C THR A 221 25.66 -20.20 -35.37
N ASN A 222 25.60 -18.92 -35.02
CA ASN A 222 26.65 -17.97 -35.41
C ASN A 222 28.01 -18.26 -34.74
N VAL A 223 28.09 -19.25 -33.82
CA VAL A 223 29.30 -19.58 -33.07
C VAL A 223 29.86 -20.97 -33.42
N TYR A 224 29.03 -21.99 -33.72
CA TYR A 224 29.55 -23.33 -34.01
C TYR A 224 28.71 -24.15 -35.02
N SER A 225 29.42 -24.73 -35.99
CA SER A 225 28.90 -25.60 -37.06
C SER A 225 28.73 -27.08 -36.67
N LYS A 226 28.77 -27.43 -35.37
CA LYS A 226 28.55 -28.82 -34.89
C LYS A 226 27.77 -28.83 -33.57
N GLY A 227 26.53 -29.34 -33.58
CA GLY A 227 25.73 -29.63 -32.37
C GLY A 227 24.39 -28.89 -32.20
N GLN A 228 23.69 -28.55 -33.29
CA GLN A 228 22.60 -27.55 -33.34
C GLN A 228 21.30 -27.86 -32.56
N GLU A 229 21.08 -29.08 -32.10
CA GLU A 229 19.83 -29.46 -31.39
C GLU A 229 20.01 -29.47 -29.86
N TYR A 230 21.13 -29.97 -29.37
CA TYR A 230 21.39 -30.13 -27.93
C TYR A 230 21.48 -28.80 -27.16
N TRP A 231 21.90 -27.71 -27.81
CA TRP A 231 22.06 -26.42 -27.14
C TRP A 231 20.74 -25.72 -26.85
N VAL A 232 19.75 -25.83 -27.75
CA VAL A 232 18.42 -25.25 -27.50
C VAL A 232 17.72 -26.03 -26.38
N GLU A 233 17.84 -27.35 -26.39
CA GLU A 233 17.34 -28.18 -25.30
C GLU A 233 18.00 -27.79 -23.97
N PHE A 234 19.33 -27.71 -23.93
CA PHE A 234 20.08 -27.34 -22.72
C PHE A 234 19.64 -25.98 -22.15
N TRP A 235 19.65 -24.92 -22.95
CA TRP A 235 19.28 -23.58 -22.51
C TRP A 235 17.79 -23.45 -22.21
N GLY A 236 16.97 -24.24 -22.89
CA GLY A 236 15.57 -24.35 -22.59
C GLY A 236 15.28 -24.98 -21.25
N HIS A 237 15.95 -26.09 -20.93
CA HIS A 237 15.89 -26.72 -19.61
C HIS A 237 16.40 -25.77 -18.52
N TYR A 238 17.47 -25.03 -18.79
CA TYR A 238 17.97 -24.01 -17.87
C TYR A 238 16.90 -22.97 -17.54
N LEU A 239 16.27 -22.40 -18.57
CA LEU A 239 15.26 -21.34 -18.39
C LEU A 239 14.00 -21.87 -17.69
N CYS A 240 13.54 -23.08 -18.05
CA CYS A 240 12.48 -23.79 -17.35
C CYS A 240 12.78 -23.96 -15.86
N ARG A 241 13.96 -24.47 -15.52
CA ARG A 241 14.39 -24.67 -14.13
C ARG A 241 14.45 -23.35 -13.36
N ARG A 242 14.94 -22.28 -13.99
CA ARG A 242 15.04 -20.97 -13.37
C ARG A 242 13.66 -20.38 -13.06
N VAL A 243 12.74 -20.39 -14.03
CA VAL A 243 11.35 -19.94 -13.84
C VAL A 243 10.66 -20.77 -12.75
N TYR A 244 10.87 -22.07 -12.73
CA TYR A 244 10.32 -22.95 -11.70
C TYR A 244 10.80 -22.58 -10.28
N GLN A 245 12.11 -22.38 -10.10
CA GLN A 245 12.67 -21.99 -8.80
C GLN A 245 12.09 -20.68 -8.28
N GLU A 246 11.90 -19.69 -9.16
CA GLU A 246 11.30 -18.41 -8.77
C GLU A 246 9.81 -18.58 -8.43
N LYS A 247 9.06 -19.44 -9.15
CA LYS A 247 7.67 -19.77 -8.79
C LYS A 247 7.57 -20.50 -7.44
N LEU A 248 8.52 -21.38 -7.12
CA LEU A 248 8.62 -22.01 -5.80
C LEU A 248 8.89 -20.99 -4.69
N ALA A 249 9.85 -20.08 -4.93
CA ALA A 249 10.17 -19.03 -3.97
C ALA A 249 8.96 -18.12 -3.72
N LEU A 250 8.26 -17.71 -4.78
CA LEU A 250 7.02 -16.94 -4.71
C LEU A 250 5.93 -17.68 -3.93
N LYS A 251 5.76 -18.98 -4.19
CA LYS A 251 4.79 -19.81 -3.45
C LYS A 251 5.11 -19.85 -1.96
N LYS A 252 6.39 -19.98 -1.61
CA LYS A 252 6.84 -19.97 -0.21
C LYS A 252 6.61 -18.61 0.44
N GLU A 253 7.00 -17.52 -0.22
CA GLU A 253 6.77 -16.14 0.27
C GLU A 253 5.27 -15.87 0.48
N ASN A 254 4.42 -16.29 -0.46
CA ASN A 254 2.98 -16.17 -0.34
C ASN A 254 2.45 -16.98 0.84
N GLN A 255 2.97 -18.20 1.06
CA GLN A 255 2.59 -19.03 2.20
C GLN A 255 2.98 -18.37 3.53
N ASP A 256 4.19 -17.83 3.63
CA ASP A 256 4.68 -17.15 4.82
C ASP A 256 3.83 -15.91 5.14
N LYS A 257 3.49 -15.12 4.11
CA LYS A 257 2.57 -13.97 4.23
C LYS A 257 1.18 -14.40 4.68
N ILE A 258 0.61 -15.47 4.12
CA ILE A 258 -0.69 -16.01 4.55
C ILE A 258 -0.64 -16.37 6.04
N THR A 259 0.42 -17.05 6.49
CA THR A 259 0.58 -17.41 7.90
C THR A 259 0.72 -16.18 8.81
N GLN A 260 1.44 -15.15 8.36
CA GLN A 260 1.51 -13.88 9.09
C GLN A 260 0.14 -13.20 9.20
N LEU A 261 -0.61 -13.11 8.11
CA LEU A 261 -1.95 -12.52 8.09
C LEU A 261 -2.93 -13.29 8.99
N GLN A 262 -2.88 -14.62 8.96
CA GLN A 262 -3.68 -15.47 9.87
C GLN A 262 -3.39 -15.16 11.34
N THR A 263 -2.11 -14.97 11.68
CA THR A 263 -1.68 -14.62 13.04
C THR A 263 -2.20 -13.25 13.46
N GLN A 264 -2.11 -12.24 12.58
CA GLN A 264 -2.63 -10.89 12.85
C GLN A 264 -4.15 -10.88 13.02
N ILE A 265 -4.89 -11.59 12.15
CA ILE A 265 -6.35 -11.74 12.27
C ILE A 265 -6.72 -12.34 13.62
N GLN A 266 -6.02 -13.40 14.06
CA GLN A 266 -6.27 -14.04 15.34
C GLN A 266 -6.01 -13.09 16.53
N GLN A 267 -4.94 -12.30 16.49
CA GLN A 267 -4.65 -11.29 17.52
C GLN A 267 -5.73 -10.21 17.60
N LEU A 268 -6.19 -9.70 16.44
CA LEU A 268 -7.26 -8.71 16.37
C LEU A 268 -8.58 -9.27 16.93
N GLN A 269 -8.92 -10.52 16.60
CA GLN A 269 -10.10 -11.19 17.16
C GLN A 269 -10.05 -11.27 18.69
N GLN A 270 -8.89 -11.59 19.28
CA GLN A 270 -8.71 -11.62 20.73
C GLN A 270 -8.86 -10.24 21.38
N GLN A 271 -8.28 -9.20 20.78
CA GLN A 271 -8.42 -7.83 21.28
C GLN A 271 -9.88 -7.34 21.26
N ILE A 272 -10.60 -7.63 20.17
CA ILE A 272 -12.03 -7.29 20.07
C ILE A 272 -12.83 -7.97 21.18
N GLN A 273 -12.55 -9.24 21.46
CA GLN A 273 -13.25 -9.98 22.51
C GLN A 273 -12.98 -9.41 23.91
N GLN A 274 -11.75 -8.94 24.18
CA GLN A 274 -11.40 -8.29 25.45
C GLN A 274 -12.13 -6.96 25.66
N LEU A 275 -12.36 -6.19 24.58
CA LEU A 275 -13.08 -4.91 24.65
C LEU A 275 -14.60 -5.06 24.82
N GLN A 276 -15.14 -6.28 24.68
CA GLN A 276 -16.56 -6.58 24.84
C GLN A 276 -16.92 -7.11 26.24
N MET A 277 -15.93 -7.34 27.11
CA MET A 277 -16.10 -7.74 28.51
C MET A 277 -15.90 -6.54 29.45
#